data_AF-A0A6M0B8T9-F1
#
_entry.id   AF-A0A6M0B8T9-F1
#
_cell.length_a   1.000
_cell.length_b   1.000
_cell.length_c   1.000
_cell.angle_alpha   90.00
_cell.angle_beta   90.00
_cell.angle_gamma   90.00
#
_symmetry.space_group_name_H-M   'P 1'
#
loop_
_entity.id
_entity.type
_entity.pdbx_description
1 polymer ?
#
loop_
_entity_poly.entity_id
_entity_poly.type
_entity_poly.pdbx_seq_one_letter_code
_entity_poly.pdbx_strand_id
1 'polypeptide(L)' 'MLKVGTLVRVIYPDYVAGLSGRIEAQEESGRWIVRLEENPFEQNDQPFILSLDESDFEVIKPPSL' A
#
# COMPACT_ATOMS: atom_id res chain seq x y z
N MET A 1 10.21 4.90 -10.05
CA MET A 1 9.93 3.59 -10.68
C MET A 1 9.38 2.69 -9.60
N LEU A 2 8.11 2.32 -9.73
CA LEU A 2 7.40 1.54 -8.72
C LEU A 2 7.82 0.08 -8.79
N LYS A 3 8.11 -0.56 -7.66
CA LYS A 3 8.41 -2.00 -7.57
C LYS A 3 8.06 -2.54 -6.17
N VAL A 4 8.07 -3.86 -6.03
CA VAL A 4 7.93 -4.54 -4.74
C VAL A 4 8.92 -3.97 -3.71
N GLY A 5 8.43 -3.74 -2.48
CA GLY A 5 9.16 -3.14 -1.37
C GLY A 5 9.10 -1.61 -1.30
N THR A 6 8.56 -0.93 -2.31
CA THR A 6 8.37 0.54 -2.29
C THR A 6 7.44 0.94 -1.15
N LEU A 7 7.84 1.95 -0.37
CA LEU A 7 7.01 2.52 0.70
C LEU A 7 6.11 3.60 0.10
N VAL A 8 4.81 3.44 0.29
CA VAL A 8 3.77 4.34 -0.21
C VAL A 8 2.90 4.82 0.94
N ARG A 9 2.24 5.97 0.75
CA ARG A 9 1.17 6.46 1.61
C ARG A 9 -0.13 6.42 0.84
N VAL A 10 -1.15 5.80 1.41
CA VAL A 10 -2.47 5.71 0.80
C VAL A 10 -3.14 7.09 0.78
N ILE A 11 -3.72 7.49 -0.33
CA ILE A 11 -4.54 8.70 -0.46
C ILE A 11 -6.03 8.37 -0.66
N TYR A 12 -6.34 7.16 -1.15
CA TYR A 12 -7.70 6.63 -1.27
C TYR A 12 -7.67 5.10 -1.10
N PRO A 13 -8.68 4.46 -0.48
CA PRO A 13 -9.92 5.03 0.07
C PRO A 13 -9.79 5.74 1.43
N ASP A 14 -10.74 6.63 1.74
CA ASP A 14 -10.71 7.54 2.91
C ASP A 14 -10.50 6.84 4.26
N TYR A 15 -11.01 5.61 4.42
CA TYR A 15 -10.92 4.87 5.70
C TYR A 15 -9.49 4.39 6.03
N VAL A 16 -8.59 4.41 5.05
CA VAL A 16 -7.15 4.07 5.18
C VAL A 16 -6.26 5.20 4.67
N ALA A 17 -6.85 6.32 4.23
CA ALA A 17 -6.10 7.45 3.71
C ALA A 17 -5.17 8.01 4.79
N GLY A 18 -3.93 8.29 4.39
CA GLY A 18 -2.86 8.74 5.25
C GLY A 18 -2.01 7.63 5.85
N LEU A 19 -2.45 6.36 5.81
CA LEU A 19 -1.68 5.22 6.32
C LEU A 19 -0.56 4.82 5.35
N SER A 20 0.53 4.32 5.92
CA SER A 20 1.68 3.82 5.17
C SER A 20 1.53 2.34 4.84
N GLY A 21 2.04 1.94 3.68
CA GLY A 21 2.08 0.55 3.26
C GLY A 21 3.23 0.25 2.31
N ARG A 22 3.47 -1.04 2.09
CA ARG A 22 4.51 -1.53 1.17
C ARG A 22 3.88 -2.31 0.04
N ILE A 23 4.40 -2.07 -1.15
CA ILE A 23 4.03 -2.83 -2.33
C ILE A 23 4.57 -4.25 -2.20
N GLU A 24 3.70 -5.24 -2.35
CA GLU A 24 4.07 -6.66 -2.32
C GLU A 24 4.00 -7.31 -3.69
N ALA A 25 3.10 -6.85 -4.55
CA ALA A 25 2.92 -7.37 -5.90
C ALA A 25 2.26 -6.35 -6.84
N GLN A 26 2.26 -6.67 -8.12
CA GLN A 26 1.44 -6.04 -9.14
C GLN A 26 0.52 -7.11 -9.74
N GLU A 27 -0.77 -6.81 -9.86
CA GLU A 27 -1.72 -7.65 -10.56
C GLU A 27 -1.55 -7.54 -12.09
N GLU A 28 -2.05 -8.53 -12.84
CA GLU A 28 -2.10 -8.47 -14.31
C GLU A 28 -2.96 -7.30 -14.82
N SER A 29 -3.90 -6.82 -13.99
CA SER A 29 -4.75 -5.65 -14.24
C SER A 29 -3.96 -4.33 -14.25
N GLY A 30 -2.74 -4.33 -13.70
CA GLY A 30 -1.92 -3.13 -13.49
C GLY A 30 -2.05 -2.53 -12.08
N ARG A 31 -3.02 -2.98 -11.26
CA ARG A 31 -3.18 -2.56 -9.86
C ARG A 31 -2.05 -3.09 -8.97
N TRP A 32 -1.83 -2.40 -7.86
CA TRP A 32 -0.77 -2.69 -6.91
C TRP A 32 -1.33 -3.26 -5.61
N ILE A 33 -0.75 -4.37 -5.18
CA ILE A 33 -1.05 -4.97 -3.87
C ILE A 33 -0.19 -4.27 -2.82
N VAL A 34 -0.85 -3.58 -1.89
CA VAL A 34 -0.21 -2.82 -0.82
C VAL A 34 -0.60 -3.40 0.53
N ARG A 35 0.38 -3.88 1.30
CA ARG A 35 0.20 -4.27 2.70
C ARG A 35 0.46 -3.06 3.59
N LEU A 36 -0.50 -2.70 4.43
CA LEU A 36 -0.34 -1.61 5.39
C LEU A 36 0.65 -1.99 6.50
N GLU A 37 1.42 -1.02 6.97
CA GLU A 37 2.33 -1.20 8.12
C GLU A 37 1.56 -1.31 9.44
N GLU A 38 0.36 -0.74 9.51
CA GLU A 38 -0.57 -0.79 10.64
C GLU A 38 -1.94 -1.26 10.16
N ASN A 39 -2.58 -2.15 10.93
CA ASN A 39 -3.97 -2.53 10.67
C ASN A 39 -4.89 -1.50 11.38
N PRO A 40 -5.72 -0.74 10.65
CA PRO A 40 -6.63 0.23 11.26
C PRO A 40 -7.78 -0.41 12.05
N PHE A 41 -7.97 -1.73 11.93
CA PHE A 41 -9.00 -2.47 12.65
C PHE A 41 -8.35 -3.23 13.82
N GLU A 42 -8.46 -2.67 15.02
CA GLU A 42 -7.77 -3.04 16.26
C GLU A 42 -7.94 -4.50 16.75
N GLN A 43 -8.75 -5.32 16.08
CA GLN A 43 -9.12 -6.66 16.55
C GLN A 43 -8.47 -7.82 15.78
N ASN A 44 -7.48 -7.54 14.92
CA ASN A 44 -6.90 -8.59 14.10
C ASN A 44 -5.40 -8.39 13.87
N ASP A 45 -4.59 -9.35 14.33
CA ASP A 45 -3.14 -9.43 14.07
C ASP A 45 -2.81 -9.72 12.60
N GLN A 46 -3.82 -9.94 11.76
CA GLN A 46 -3.64 -10.15 10.34
C GLN A 46 -3.26 -8.84 9.63
N PRO A 47 -2.38 -8.93 8.62
CA PRO A 47 -2.03 -7.77 7.81
C PRO A 47 -3.23 -7.29 7.00
N PHE A 48 -3.39 -5.98 6.93
CA PHE A 48 -4.41 -5.35 6.07
C PHE A 48 -3.83 -5.11 4.68
N ILE A 49 -4.46 -5.69 3.65
CA ILE A 49 -3.98 -5.65 2.27
C ILE A 49 -5.01 -4.93 1.39
N LEU A 50 -4.52 -4.05 0.53
CA LEU A 50 -5.30 -3.27 -0.42
C LEU A 50 -4.84 -3.58 -1.86
N SER A 51 -5.78 -3.56 -2.80
CA SER A 51 -5.49 -3.49 -4.24
C SER A 51 -5.76 -2.06 -4.71
N LEU A 52 -4.73 -1.33 -5.10
CA LEU A 52 -4.77 0.13 -5.35
C LEU A 52 -4.34 0.48 -6.77
N ASP A 53 -4.94 1.51 -7.36
CA ASP A 53 -4.39 2.15 -8.56
C ASP A 53 -3.19 3.03 -8.19
N GLU A 54 -2.30 3.33 -9.15
CA GLU A 54 -1.17 4.24 -8.90
C GLU A 54 -1.61 5.64 -8.48
N SER A 55 -2.85 6.05 -8.83
CA SER A 55 -3.47 7.30 -8.38
C SER A 55 -3.98 7.27 -6.95
N ASP A 56 -4.01 6.11 -6.28
CA ASP A 56 -4.58 5.94 -4.95
C ASP A 56 -3.52 6.00 -3.84
N PHE A 57 -2.24 6.21 -4.19
CA PHE A 57 -1.16 6.39 -3.22
C PHE A 57 -0.06 7.33 -3.72
N GLU A 58 0.74 7.84 -2.79
CA GLU A 58 1.97 8.59 -3.07
C GLU A 58 3.21 7.81 -2.64
N VAL A 59 4.32 7.92 -3.37
CA VAL A 59 5.59 7.25 -3.03
C VAL A 59 6.35 8.07 -1.99
N ILE A 60 6.58 7.51 -0.80
CA ILE A 60 7.31 8.19 0.28
C ILE A 60 8.82 7.95 0.16
N LYS A 61 9.23 6.69 -0.08
CA LYS A 61 10.62 6.32 -0.26
C LYS A 61 10.77 5.34 -1.42
N PRO A 62 11.76 5.58 -2.30
CA PRO A 62 12.11 4.57 -3.28
C PRO A 62 12.62 3.32 -2.55
N PRO A 63 12.39 2.14 -3.13
CA PRO A 63 12.78 0.88 -2.50
C PRO A 63 14.29 0.84 -2.29
N SER A 64 14.70 0.49 -1.08
CA SER A 64 16.11 0.24 -0.75
C SER A 64 16.69 -0.79 -1.72
N LEU A 65 17.88 -0.50 -2.24
CA LEU A 65 18.67 -1.41 -3.07
C LEU A 65 19.17 -2.61 -2.27
#